data_AF-A0A9P1JD10-F1
#
_entry.id   AF-A0A9P1JD10-F1
#
_cell.length_a   1.000
_cell.length_b   1.000
_cell.length_c   1.000
_cell.angle_alpha   90.00
_cell.angle_beta   90.00
_cell.angle_gamma   90.00
#
_symmetry.space_group_name_H-M   'P 1'
#
loop_
_entity.id
_entity.type
_entity.pdbx_description
1 polymer ?
#
loop_
_entity_poly.entity_id
_entity_poly.type
_entity_poly.pdbx_seq_one_letter_code
_entity_poly.pdbx_strand_id
1 'polypeptide(L)'
;MVGNSQLDAMPYCEHQHITFTMPSELWPIFEANPTLLNDLFSLAADTLLKWAKMQGLEVGIFGALHTYGRGLNWHPHIHLSVTRGGLDKHNTWRSIYFKKMHVEYHWRRCLIGLLRRKYGELNLLTSSTNHIQDSRQWHFFLERQYQRYWNIHFAQKTQELKQTVNYLGRYLKRPPISASRLRHYSGGTVVFKYLDHRDGKYKTKTLTQE
;
A
#
# COMPACT_ATOMS: atom_id res chain seq x y z
N MET A 1 -17.32 -33.32 -7.02
CA MET A 1 -17.78 -31.92 -7.20
C MET A 1 -16.59 -31.01 -6.96
N VAL A 2 -16.18 -30.30 -8.01
CA VAL A 2 -14.96 -29.49 -8.06
C VAL A 2 -15.13 -28.27 -7.15
N GLY A 3 -14.37 -28.22 -6.06
CA GLY A 3 -14.31 -27.05 -5.20
C GLY A 3 -13.49 -25.97 -5.86
N ASN A 4 -14.15 -25.05 -6.57
CA ASN A 4 -13.53 -23.81 -7.07
C ASN A 4 -13.17 -22.94 -5.86
N SER A 5 -11.99 -23.15 -5.30
CA SER A 5 -11.44 -22.25 -4.30
C SER A 5 -10.44 -21.32 -4.99
N GLN A 6 -10.42 -20.03 -4.64
CA GLN A 6 -9.42 -19.07 -5.13
C GLN A 6 -7.96 -19.52 -4.86
N LEU A 7 -7.77 -20.56 -4.04
CA LEU A 7 -6.48 -21.17 -3.73
C LEU A 7 -5.88 -21.93 -4.91
N ASP A 8 -6.71 -22.58 -5.73
CA ASP A 8 -6.25 -23.46 -6.82
C ASP A 8 -5.69 -22.68 -8.02
N ALA A 9 -5.94 -21.36 -8.07
CA ALA A 9 -5.44 -20.46 -9.12
C ALA A 9 -4.06 -19.85 -8.80
N MET A 10 -3.49 -20.08 -7.60
CA MET A 10 -2.21 -19.48 -7.21
C MET A 10 -1.03 -20.43 -7.42
N PRO A 11 0.06 -19.98 -8.06
CA PRO A 11 1.24 -20.81 -8.25
C PRO A 11 1.87 -21.16 -6.89
N TYR A 12 2.20 -22.45 -6.71
CA TYR A 12 2.88 -22.92 -5.50
C TYR A 12 4.34 -22.43 -5.50
N CYS A 13 4.58 -21.25 -4.93
CA CYS A 13 5.90 -20.62 -4.90
C CYS A 13 6.05 -19.72 -3.67
N GLU A 14 7.28 -19.22 -3.42
CA GLU A 14 7.42 -18.19 -2.38
C GLU A 14 6.82 -16.87 -2.84
N HIS A 15 6.16 -16.17 -1.94
CA HIS A 15 5.69 -14.80 -2.16
C HIS A 15 6.47 -13.80 -1.32
N GLN A 16 6.66 -12.60 -1.88
CA GLN A 16 7.14 -11.44 -1.16
C GLN A 16 5.96 -10.49 -0.93
N HIS A 17 5.61 -10.30 0.34
CA HIS A 17 4.61 -9.31 0.74
C HIS A 17 5.27 -7.96 1.02
N ILE A 18 4.72 -6.89 0.43
CA ILE A 18 5.26 -5.54 0.50
C ILE A 18 4.12 -4.57 0.84
N THR A 19 4.32 -3.77 1.87
CA THR A 19 3.46 -2.61 2.16
C THR A 19 4.15 -1.35 1.67
N PHE A 20 3.55 -0.71 0.67
CA PHE A 20 3.95 0.59 0.17
C PHE A 20 3.27 1.68 0.97
N THR A 21 4.07 2.55 1.59
CA THR A 21 3.61 3.73 2.32
C THR A 21 4.34 4.97 1.82
N MET A 22 3.91 6.14 2.26
CA MET A 22 4.51 7.42 1.90
C MET A 22 4.51 8.37 3.12
N PRO A 23 5.30 9.46 3.10
CA PRO A 23 5.30 10.48 4.13
C PRO A 23 3.89 11.01 4.44
N SER A 24 3.62 11.26 5.72
CA SER A 24 2.31 11.71 6.21
C SER A 24 1.81 13.00 5.59
N GLU A 25 2.74 13.88 5.23
CA GLU A 25 2.48 15.17 4.59
C GLU A 25 1.88 15.03 3.20
N LEU A 26 2.03 13.85 2.57
CA LEU A 26 1.40 13.56 1.28
C LEU A 26 -0.03 13.02 1.44
N TRP A 27 -0.41 12.49 2.60
CA TRP A 27 -1.73 11.84 2.77
C TRP A 27 -2.91 12.79 2.51
N PRO A 28 -2.93 14.05 3.00
CA PRO A 28 -4.04 14.97 2.74
C PRO A 28 -4.28 15.26 1.25
N ILE A 29 -3.24 15.14 0.41
CA ILE A 29 -3.36 15.32 -1.05
C ILE A 29 -4.22 14.20 -1.63
N PHE A 30 -4.04 12.96 -1.19
CA PHE A 30 -4.84 11.83 -1.64
C PHE A 30 -6.24 11.80 -1.01
N GLU A 31 -6.41 12.45 0.15
CA GLU A 31 -7.73 12.68 0.76
C GLU A 31 -8.56 13.64 -0.09
N ALA A 32 -7.96 14.77 -0.48
CA ALA A 32 -8.60 15.80 -1.29
C ALA A 32 -8.73 15.42 -2.78
N ASN A 33 -7.96 14.43 -3.25
CA ASN A 33 -7.97 13.97 -4.64
C ASN A 33 -8.13 12.43 -4.73
N PRO A 34 -9.31 11.86 -4.40
CA PRO A 34 -9.51 10.41 -4.30
C PRO A 34 -9.26 9.64 -5.61
N THR A 35 -9.36 10.29 -6.76
CA THR A 35 -9.06 9.68 -8.07
C THR A 35 -7.61 9.18 -8.16
N LEU A 36 -6.68 9.82 -7.43
CA LEU A 36 -5.27 9.42 -7.38
C LEU A 36 -5.03 8.09 -6.64
N LEU A 37 -6.02 7.56 -5.91
CA LEU A 37 -5.89 6.27 -5.24
C LEU A 37 -5.68 5.12 -6.22
N ASN A 38 -6.26 5.22 -7.43
CA ASN A 38 -6.03 4.26 -8.50
C ASN A 38 -4.60 4.37 -9.07
N ASP A 39 -4.10 5.60 -9.22
CA ASP A 39 -2.70 5.84 -9.59
C ASP A 39 -1.75 5.28 -8.52
N LEU A 40 -2.08 5.45 -7.23
CA LEU A 40 -1.29 4.95 -6.11
C LEU A 40 -1.10 3.43 -6.19
N PHE A 41 -2.20 2.68 -6.44
CA PHE A 41 -2.14 1.24 -6.61
C PHE A 41 -1.34 0.84 -7.86
N SER A 42 -1.62 1.50 -8.99
CA SER A 42 -0.94 1.24 -10.27
C SER A 42 0.57 1.46 -10.15
N LEU A 43 1.01 2.55 -9.54
CA LEU A 43 2.43 2.85 -9.33
C LEU A 43 3.15 1.80 -8.46
N ALA A 44 2.49 1.29 -7.43
CA ALA A 44 3.05 0.25 -6.58
C ALA A 44 3.23 -1.06 -7.36
N ALA A 45 2.21 -1.47 -8.13
CA ALA A 45 2.26 -2.68 -8.96
C ALA A 45 3.32 -2.55 -10.07
N ASP A 46 3.32 -1.41 -10.77
CA ASP A 46 4.28 -1.08 -11.82
C ASP A 46 5.73 -1.17 -11.36
N THR A 47 6.01 -0.79 -10.12
CA THR A 47 7.36 -0.87 -9.55
C THR A 47 7.89 -2.31 -9.58
N LEU A 48 7.03 -3.29 -9.31
CA LEU A 48 7.38 -4.71 -9.28
C LEU A 48 7.34 -5.31 -10.71
N LEU A 49 6.32 -4.99 -11.49
CA LEU A 49 6.15 -5.48 -12.86
C LEU A 49 7.28 -5.01 -13.78
N LYS A 50 7.69 -3.74 -13.68
CA LYS A 50 8.80 -3.21 -14.49
C LYS A 50 10.11 -3.92 -14.16
N TRP A 51 10.37 -4.17 -12.87
CA TRP A 51 11.55 -4.94 -12.47
C TRP A 51 11.51 -6.37 -13.03
N ALA A 52 10.38 -7.06 -12.92
CA ALA A 52 10.20 -8.41 -13.49
C ALA A 52 10.40 -8.43 -15.01
N LYS A 53 9.81 -7.47 -15.73
CA LYS A 53 9.97 -7.30 -17.17
C LYS A 53 11.42 -7.07 -17.57
N MET A 54 12.18 -6.27 -16.81
CA MET A 54 13.62 -6.07 -17.04
C MET A 54 14.44 -7.36 -16.88
N GLN A 55 13.97 -8.32 -16.08
CA GLN A 55 14.56 -9.65 -15.94
C GLN A 55 14.02 -10.65 -16.98
N GLY A 56 13.12 -10.22 -17.87
CA GLY A 56 12.47 -11.10 -18.85
C GLY A 56 11.47 -12.08 -18.24
N LEU A 57 10.88 -11.73 -17.08
CA LEU A 57 9.99 -12.60 -16.32
C LEU A 57 8.57 -12.03 -16.22
N GLU A 58 7.59 -12.91 -16.33
CA GLU A 58 6.19 -12.65 -16.01
C GLU A 58 5.87 -13.16 -14.59
N VAL A 59 5.55 -12.24 -13.68
CA VAL A 59 5.29 -12.53 -12.26
C VAL A 59 3.81 -12.37 -11.93
N GLY A 60 3.34 -13.11 -10.93
CA GLY A 60 2.01 -12.93 -10.36
C GLY A 60 2.01 -11.85 -9.29
N ILE A 61 1.05 -10.93 -9.35
CA ILE A 61 0.81 -9.91 -8.32
C ILE A 61 -0.65 -9.91 -7.91
N PHE A 62 -0.90 -9.79 -6.62
CA PHE A 62 -2.20 -9.42 -6.09
C PHE A 62 -2.02 -8.42 -4.95
N GLY A 63 -3.07 -7.65 -4.65
CA GLY A 63 -2.96 -6.65 -3.60
C GLY A 63 -4.26 -5.96 -3.25
N ALA A 64 -4.18 -5.06 -2.27
CA ALA A 64 -5.27 -4.23 -1.81
C ALA A 64 -4.79 -2.81 -1.51
N LEU A 65 -5.61 -1.82 -1.86
CA LEU A 65 -5.49 -0.44 -1.40
C LEU A 65 -6.25 -0.28 -0.08
N HIS A 66 -5.58 0.26 0.93
CA HIS A 66 -6.18 0.59 2.22
C HIS A 66 -6.06 2.09 2.45
N THR A 67 -7.15 2.78 2.78
CA THR A 67 -7.19 4.24 2.99
C THR A 67 -7.03 4.66 4.44
N TYR A 68 -7.31 3.75 5.38
CA TYR A 68 -7.23 4.01 6.82
C TYR A 68 -6.21 3.10 7.50
N GLY A 69 -5.45 3.68 8.42
CA GLY A 69 -4.60 2.93 9.32
C GLY A 69 -5.40 2.15 10.36
N ARG A 70 -4.72 1.31 11.15
CA ARG A 70 -5.38 0.52 12.19
C ARG A 70 -6.08 1.37 13.26
N GLY A 71 -5.58 2.58 13.51
CA GLY A 71 -6.18 3.58 14.39
C GLY A 71 -7.21 4.47 13.70
N LEU A 72 -7.69 4.10 12.50
CA LEU A 72 -8.65 4.87 11.69
C LEU A 72 -8.21 6.32 11.39
N ASN A 73 -6.92 6.58 11.42
CA ASN A 73 -6.36 7.78 10.84
C ASN A 73 -6.29 7.59 9.32
N TRP A 74 -6.57 8.64 8.56
CA TRP A 74 -6.31 8.66 7.12
C TRP A 74 -4.83 8.29 6.90
N HIS A 75 -4.61 7.22 6.13
CA HIS A 75 -3.31 6.62 5.87
C HIS A 75 -3.42 5.74 4.62
N PRO A 76 -3.47 6.32 3.42
CA PRO A 76 -3.50 5.54 2.19
C PRO A 76 -2.20 4.77 2.00
N HIS A 77 -2.30 3.44 1.87
CA HIS A 77 -1.20 2.52 1.68
C HIS A 77 -1.61 1.33 0.83
N ILE A 78 -0.64 0.72 0.14
CA ILE A 78 -0.87 -0.43 -0.74
C ILE A 78 -0.21 -1.67 -0.16
N HIS A 79 -0.98 -2.74 -0.04
CA HIS A 79 -0.47 -4.07 0.26
C HIS A 79 -0.37 -4.86 -1.04
N LEU A 80 0.84 -5.19 -1.47
CA LEU A 80 1.07 -6.10 -2.59
C LEU A 80 1.70 -7.41 -2.10
N SER A 81 1.42 -8.46 -2.85
CA SER A 81 2.11 -9.73 -2.80
C SER A 81 2.56 -10.06 -4.21
N VAL A 82 3.84 -10.36 -4.37
CA VAL A 82 4.43 -10.72 -5.66
C VAL A 82 5.08 -12.10 -5.55
N THR A 83 4.96 -12.91 -6.58
CA THR A 83 5.67 -14.20 -6.67
C THR A 83 7.18 -13.96 -6.68
N ARG A 84 7.96 -14.77 -5.95
CA ARG A 84 9.44 -14.78 -6.00
C ARG A 84 9.99 -15.59 -7.16
N GLY A 85 9.17 -15.82 -8.16
CA GLY A 85 9.55 -16.32 -9.47
C GLY A 85 8.51 -15.94 -10.51
N GLY A 86 8.84 -16.19 -11.76
CA GLY A 86 7.98 -15.91 -12.90
C GLY A 86 8.36 -16.77 -14.09
N LEU A 87 7.50 -16.79 -15.10
CA LEU A 87 7.77 -17.48 -16.36
C LEU A 87 8.66 -16.61 -17.25
N ASP A 88 9.71 -17.21 -17.82
CA ASP A 88 10.45 -16.59 -18.92
C ASP A 88 9.73 -16.80 -20.26
N LYS A 89 10.29 -16.26 -21.35
CA LYS A 89 9.73 -16.38 -22.71
C LYS A 89 9.59 -17.82 -23.22
N HIS A 90 10.20 -18.79 -22.54
CA HIS A 90 10.12 -20.22 -22.85
C HIS A 90 9.20 -20.97 -21.87
N ASN A 91 8.35 -20.25 -21.13
CA ASN A 91 7.49 -20.79 -20.08
C ASN A 91 8.26 -21.57 -19.00
N THR A 92 9.53 -21.23 -18.78
CA THR A 92 10.35 -21.83 -17.72
C THR A 92 10.30 -20.95 -16.49
N TRP A 93 10.01 -21.54 -15.33
CA TRP A 93 9.99 -20.82 -14.07
C TRP A 93 11.40 -20.41 -13.64
N ARG A 94 11.60 -19.12 -13.37
CA ARG A 94 12.86 -18.55 -12.88
C ARG A 94 12.62 -17.77 -11.61
N SER A 95 13.54 -17.87 -10.65
CA SER A 95 13.49 -17.09 -9.42
C SER A 95 13.77 -15.61 -9.67
N ILE A 96 13.09 -14.73 -8.94
CA ILE A 96 13.36 -13.29 -8.91
C ILE A 96 13.57 -12.79 -7.49
N TYR A 97 14.40 -11.74 -7.35
CA TYR A 97 14.62 -11.05 -6.09
C TYR A 97 14.31 -9.57 -6.23
N PHE A 98 13.57 -9.04 -5.25
CA PHE A 98 13.22 -7.62 -5.14
C PHE A 98 14.05 -7.00 -4.01
N LYS A 99 15.01 -6.14 -4.37
CA LYS A 99 15.79 -5.39 -3.38
C LYS A 99 14.95 -4.27 -2.80
N LYS A 100 14.74 -4.26 -1.48
CA LYS A 100 13.95 -3.22 -0.77
C LYS A 100 14.35 -1.81 -1.19
N MET A 101 15.65 -1.50 -1.19
CA MET A 101 16.16 -0.18 -1.57
C MET A 101 15.76 0.24 -2.99
N HIS A 102 15.78 -0.68 -3.97
CA HIS A 102 15.38 -0.37 -5.34
C HIS A 102 13.89 -0.13 -5.45
N VAL A 103 13.08 -0.98 -4.81
CA VAL A 103 11.61 -0.82 -4.78
C VAL A 103 11.23 0.49 -4.12
N GLU A 104 11.87 0.85 -3.00
CA GLU A 104 11.66 2.13 -2.31
C GLU A 104 12.03 3.31 -3.19
N TYR A 105 13.21 3.26 -3.83
CA TYR A 105 13.66 4.31 -4.73
C TYR A 105 12.68 4.55 -5.89
N HIS A 106 12.25 3.48 -6.57
CA HIS A 106 11.30 3.58 -7.68
C HIS A 106 9.94 4.08 -7.22
N TRP A 107 9.40 3.51 -6.13
CA TRP A 107 8.15 3.95 -5.54
C TRP A 107 8.13 5.45 -5.26
N ARG A 108 9.15 5.93 -4.53
CA ARG A 108 9.33 7.34 -4.19
C ARG A 108 9.43 8.23 -5.42
N ARG A 109 10.28 7.85 -6.39
CA ARG A 109 10.48 8.60 -7.63
C ARG A 109 9.19 8.69 -8.46
N CYS A 110 8.47 7.59 -8.60
CA CYS A 110 7.25 7.52 -9.38
C CYS A 110 6.12 8.33 -8.73
N LEU A 111 5.94 8.23 -7.41
CA LEU A 111 4.90 8.96 -6.69
C LEU A 111 5.15 10.47 -6.71
N ILE A 112 6.37 10.91 -6.41
CA ILE A 112 6.73 12.33 -6.51
C ILE A 112 6.62 12.82 -7.96
N GLY A 113 7.02 12.01 -8.94
CA GLY A 113 6.86 12.33 -10.36
C GLY A 113 5.40 12.48 -10.79
N LEU A 114 4.49 11.64 -10.29
CA LEU A 114 3.05 11.76 -10.51
C LEU A 114 2.53 13.10 -9.98
N LEU A 115 2.83 13.41 -8.72
CA LEU A 115 2.39 14.65 -8.07
C LEU A 115 2.96 15.90 -8.78
N ARG A 116 4.21 15.85 -9.26
CA ARG A 116 4.78 16.92 -10.10
C ARG A 116 3.98 17.15 -11.37
N ARG A 117 3.65 16.08 -12.11
CA ARG A 117 2.91 16.18 -13.39
C ARG A 117 1.48 16.65 -13.21
N LYS A 118 0.84 16.26 -12.11
CA LYS A 118 -0.57 16.56 -11.84
C LYS A 118 -0.82 17.93 -11.21
N TYR A 119 0.21 18.72 -10.91
CA TYR A 119 0.10 19.97 -10.14
C TYR A 119 -1.11 20.86 -10.51
N GLY A 120 -1.33 21.13 -11.80
CA GLY A 120 -2.43 21.99 -12.27
C GLY A 120 -3.84 21.39 -12.14
N GLU A 121 -3.95 20.10 -11.83
CA GLU A 121 -5.21 19.37 -11.66
C GLU A 121 -5.54 19.08 -10.18
N LEU A 122 -4.60 19.32 -9.26
CA LEU A 122 -4.74 18.93 -7.86
C LEU A 122 -5.52 19.96 -7.04
N ASN A 123 -6.46 19.49 -6.24
CA ASN A 123 -6.93 20.25 -5.09
C ASN A 123 -5.85 20.26 -4.01
N LEU A 124 -5.22 21.42 -3.80
CA LEU A 124 -4.18 21.65 -2.79
C LEU A 124 -4.68 22.38 -1.54
N LEU A 125 -5.99 22.62 -1.41
CA LEU A 125 -6.60 23.16 -0.19
C LEU A 125 -6.68 22.08 0.89
N THR A 126 -5.54 21.67 1.40
CA THR A 126 -5.37 20.60 2.39
C THR A 126 -4.59 21.10 3.59
N SER A 127 -4.63 20.35 4.70
CA SER A 127 -3.88 20.67 5.92
C SER A 127 -2.36 20.72 5.71
N SER A 128 -1.81 20.06 4.68
CA SER A 128 -0.38 20.04 4.40
C SER A 128 0.06 20.92 3.23
N THR A 129 -0.87 21.43 2.40
CA THR A 129 -0.54 22.14 1.16
C THR A 129 -1.26 23.48 0.97
N ASN A 130 -2.09 23.92 1.93
CA ASN A 130 -2.81 25.20 1.83
C ASN A 130 -1.92 26.46 1.68
N HIS A 131 -0.66 26.38 2.12
CA HIS A 131 0.32 27.46 2.02
C HIS A 131 1.00 27.52 0.65
N ILE A 132 0.79 26.54 -0.24
CA ILE A 132 1.46 26.44 -1.53
C ILE A 132 0.69 27.29 -2.54
N GLN A 133 1.30 28.38 -3.00
CA GLN A 133 0.64 29.34 -3.90
C GLN A 133 1.08 29.22 -5.36
N ASP A 134 2.25 28.61 -5.61
CA ASP A 134 2.85 28.56 -6.93
C ASP A 134 3.64 27.25 -7.17
N SER A 135 4.02 27.03 -8.44
CA SER A 135 4.72 25.81 -8.86
C SER A 135 6.11 25.66 -8.25
N ARG A 136 6.75 26.76 -7.85
CA ARG A 136 8.07 26.75 -7.21
C ARG A 136 7.94 26.27 -5.76
N GLN A 137 6.96 26.76 -5.01
CA GLN A 137 6.65 26.29 -3.66
C GLN A 137 6.26 24.81 -3.68
N TRP A 138 5.45 24.39 -4.66
CA TRP A 138 5.11 22.99 -4.86
C TRP A 138 6.32 22.11 -5.11
N HIS A 139 7.23 22.56 -5.98
CA HIS A 139 8.47 21.85 -6.26
C HIS A 139 9.31 21.65 -4.99
N PHE A 140 9.51 22.71 -4.19
CA PHE A 140 10.25 22.63 -2.93
C PHE A 140 9.56 21.72 -1.91
N PHE A 141 8.24 21.79 -1.79
CA PHE A 141 7.47 20.89 -0.92
C PHE A 141 7.73 19.43 -1.29
N LEU A 142 7.59 19.08 -2.57
CA LEU A 142 7.81 17.71 -3.05
C LEU A 142 9.26 17.26 -2.93
N GLU A 143 10.22 18.15 -3.16
CA GLU A 143 11.65 17.84 -2.99
C GLU A 143 11.98 17.50 -1.52
N ARG A 144 11.42 18.25 -0.56
CA ARG A 144 11.51 17.92 0.87
C ARG A 144 10.89 16.56 1.20
N GLN A 145 9.81 16.18 0.53
CA GLN A 145 9.22 14.84 0.69
C GLN A 145 10.05 13.75 0.00
N TYR A 146 10.76 14.07 -1.07
CA TYR A 146 11.62 13.14 -1.79
C TYR A 146 12.92 12.83 -1.03
N GLN A 147 13.52 13.82 -0.37
CA GLN A 147 14.82 13.67 0.29
C GLN A 147 14.77 12.93 1.64
N ARG A 148 13.61 12.90 2.30
CA ARG A 148 13.42 12.15 3.55
C ARG A 148 13.43 10.64 3.32
N TYR A 149 13.59 9.90 4.42
CA TYR A 149 13.46 8.45 4.44
C TYR A 149 12.02 7.99 4.18
N TRP A 150 11.83 6.98 3.33
CA TRP A 150 10.53 6.37 3.06
C TRP A 150 10.52 4.95 3.62
N ASN A 151 9.54 4.63 4.46
CA ASN A 151 9.46 3.29 5.01
C ASN A 151 8.51 2.40 4.20
N ILE A 152 9.06 1.52 3.37
CA ILE A 152 8.28 0.38 2.85
C ILE A 152 8.57 -0.87 3.68
N HIS A 153 7.54 -1.65 3.95
CA HIS A 153 7.67 -2.85 4.78
C HIS A 153 7.72 -4.09 3.89
N PHE A 154 8.83 -4.83 3.94
CA PHE A 154 8.96 -6.15 3.35
C PHE A 154 8.71 -7.18 4.45
N ALA A 155 7.60 -7.92 4.38
CA ALA A 155 7.40 -9.02 5.30
C ALA A 155 8.38 -10.16 4.99
N GLN A 156 8.55 -11.08 5.94
CA GLN A 156 9.25 -12.33 5.67
C GLN A 156 8.58 -13.06 4.50
N LYS A 157 9.41 -13.68 3.66
CA LYS A 157 8.93 -14.49 2.53
C LYS A 157 8.17 -15.71 3.04
N THR A 158 7.07 -16.06 2.36
CA THR A 158 6.23 -17.20 2.76
C THR A 158 6.12 -18.17 1.59
N GLN A 159 6.43 -19.45 1.83
CA GLN A 159 6.19 -20.54 0.87
C GLN A 159 4.80 -21.15 1.05
N GLU A 160 4.17 -20.95 2.19
CA GLU A 160 2.88 -21.55 2.50
C GLU A 160 1.73 -20.80 1.82
N LEU A 161 1.04 -21.49 0.90
CA LEU A 161 -0.16 -21.00 0.22
C LEU A 161 -1.23 -20.49 1.22
N LYS A 162 -1.39 -21.18 2.37
CA LYS A 162 -2.30 -20.76 3.44
C LYS A 162 -1.90 -19.41 4.04
N GLN A 163 -0.61 -19.10 4.17
CA GLN A 163 -0.15 -17.80 4.67
C GLN A 163 -0.38 -16.70 3.63
N THR A 164 -0.11 -16.98 2.35
CA THR A 164 -0.40 -16.10 1.22
C THR A 164 -1.90 -15.78 1.11
N VAL A 165 -2.76 -16.78 1.26
CA VAL A 165 -4.22 -16.58 1.24
C VAL A 165 -4.74 -15.94 2.52
N ASN A 166 -4.16 -16.25 3.68
CA ASN A 166 -4.47 -15.50 4.90
C ASN A 166 -4.05 -14.04 4.78
N TYR A 167 -2.95 -13.75 4.09
CA TYR A 167 -2.53 -12.39 3.75
C TYR A 167 -3.62 -11.72 2.91
N LEU A 168 -4.03 -12.29 1.77
CA LEU A 168 -5.19 -11.81 0.98
C LEU A 168 -6.45 -11.60 1.81
N GLY A 169 -6.88 -12.64 2.52
CA GLY A 169 -8.13 -12.66 3.27
C GLY A 169 -8.16 -11.58 4.36
N ARG A 170 -7.03 -11.26 4.99
CA ARG A 170 -6.94 -10.18 5.97
C ARG A 170 -7.17 -8.80 5.37
N TYR A 171 -6.82 -8.58 4.10
CA TYR A 171 -6.93 -7.27 3.44
C TYR A 171 -8.19 -7.13 2.59
N LEU A 172 -8.75 -8.23 2.06
CA LEU A 172 -10.02 -8.26 1.34
C LEU A 172 -11.25 -8.29 2.28
N LYS A 173 -11.18 -8.99 3.43
CA LYS A 173 -12.35 -9.18 4.32
C LYS A 173 -12.54 -8.12 5.39
N ARG A 174 -11.65 -7.12 5.49
CA ARG A 174 -11.73 -6.13 6.58
C ARG A 174 -12.31 -4.81 6.04
N PRO A 175 -13.54 -4.43 6.44
CA PRO A 175 -13.91 -3.03 6.41
C PRO A 175 -12.87 -2.21 7.22
N PRO A 176 -12.82 -0.87 7.07
CA PRO A 176 -11.91 0.00 7.82
C PRO A 176 -11.82 -0.36 9.32
N ILE A 177 -12.92 -0.86 9.89
CA ILE A 177 -12.97 -1.57 11.17
C ILE A 177 -13.32 -3.04 10.95
N SER A 178 -12.48 -3.97 11.42
CA SER A 178 -12.89 -5.39 11.48
C SER A 178 -13.85 -5.60 12.65
N ALA A 179 -14.98 -6.30 12.45
CA ALA A 179 -16.00 -6.53 13.48
C ALA A 179 -15.45 -7.07 14.81
N SER A 180 -14.40 -7.91 14.78
CA SER A 180 -13.74 -8.43 15.98
C SER A 180 -12.99 -7.39 16.84
N ARG A 181 -12.86 -6.16 16.35
CA ARG A 181 -12.25 -5.03 17.08
C ARG A 181 -13.27 -4.13 17.77
N LEU A 182 -14.56 -4.28 17.47
CA LEU A 182 -15.64 -3.56 18.12
C LEU A 182 -15.83 -4.14 19.53
N ARG A 183 -15.51 -3.35 20.57
CA ARG A 183 -15.72 -3.79 21.97
C ARG A 183 -17.07 -3.37 22.53
N HIS A 184 -17.60 -2.24 22.06
CA HIS A 184 -18.88 -1.72 22.53
C HIS A 184 -19.45 -0.77 21.47
N TYR A 185 -20.76 -0.86 21.24
CA TYR A 185 -21.54 0.09 20.45
C TYR A 185 -22.66 0.59 21.36
N SER A 186 -22.55 1.84 21.80
CA SER A 186 -23.58 2.52 22.58
C SER A 186 -23.76 3.90 21.96
N GLY A 187 -24.93 4.14 21.35
CA GLY A 187 -25.44 5.47 20.98
C GLY A 187 -24.45 6.42 20.33
N GLY A 188 -23.86 6.05 19.18
CA GLY A 188 -23.02 6.96 18.38
C GLY A 188 -21.54 7.03 18.76
N THR A 189 -21.05 6.15 19.65
CA THR A 189 -19.62 6.05 19.98
C THR A 189 -19.07 4.65 19.64
N VAL A 190 -18.00 4.60 18.86
CA VAL A 190 -17.29 3.38 18.48
C VAL A 190 -15.95 3.31 19.21
N VAL A 191 -15.78 2.31 20.08
CA VAL A 191 -14.52 2.04 20.78
C VAL A 191 -13.88 0.77 20.22
N PHE A 192 -12.63 0.88 19.76
CA PHE A 192 -11.90 -0.27 19.21
C PHE A 192 -10.45 -0.33 19.68
N LYS A 193 -9.92 -1.55 19.76
CA LYS A 193 -8.50 -1.80 20.08
C LYS A 193 -7.68 -2.00 18.81
N TYR A 194 -6.48 -1.42 18.77
CA TYR A 194 -5.52 -1.62 17.71
C TYR A 194 -4.10 -1.80 18.26
N LEU A 195 -3.27 -2.58 17.56
CA LEU A 195 -1.85 -2.70 17.85
C LEU A 195 -1.12 -1.53 17.19
N ASP A 196 -0.52 -0.66 18.00
CA ASP A 196 0.34 0.42 17.56
C ASP A 196 1.74 -0.14 17.26
N HIS A 197 2.19 0.03 16.02
CA HIS A 197 3.48 -0.50 15.56
C HIS A 197 4.65 0.39 15.93
N ARG A 198 4.41 1.62 16.42
CA ARG A 198 5.48 2.51 16.89
C ARG A 198 6.06 2.03 18.22
N ASP A 199 5.23 1.47 19.09
CA ASP A 199 5.64 0.99 20.41
C ASP A 199 5.28 -0.49 20.69
N GLY A 200 4.64 -1.16 19.75
CA GLY A 200 4.26 -2.57 19.86
C GLY A 200 3.13 -2.85 20.85
N LYS A 201 2.42 -1.83 21.33
CA LYS A 201 1.39 -1.99 22.37
C LYS A 201 -0.02 -1.93 21.80
N TYR A 202 -0.95 -2.65 22.44
CA TYR A 202 -2.37 -2.52 22.15
C TYR A 202 -2.91 -1.23 22.77
N LYS A 203 -3.48 -0.35 21.94
CA LYS A 203 -4.13 0.89 22.34
C LYS A 203 -5.63 0.83 22.05
N THR A 204 -6.39 1.65 22.75
CA THR A 204 -7.84 1.81 22.54
C THR A 204 -8.08 3.18 21.93
N LYS A 205 -8.89 3.26 20.87
CA LYS A 205 -9.36 4.53 20.31
C LYS A 205 -10.88 4.58 20.39
N THR A 206 -11.39 5.75 20.76
CA THR A 206 -12.80 6.09 20.75
C THR A 206 -13.05 7.04 19.58
N LEU A 207 -14.01 6.71 18.73
CA LEU A 207 -14.56 7.61 17.73
C LEU A 207 -15.98 7.95 18.12
N THR A 208 -16.30 9.24 18.16
CA THR A 208 -17.67 9.75 18.26
C THR A 208 -18.19 10.01 16.84
N GLN A 209 -19.44 9.65 16.60
CA GLN A 209 -20.18 10.01 15.40
C GLN A 209 -20.56 11.49 15.52
N GLU A 210 -20.10 12.33 14.58
CA GLU A 210 -20.63 13.68 14.39
C GLU A 210 -22.02 13.64 13.74
#